data_AF-A0A958S7E2-F1
#
_entry.id   AF-A0A958S7E2-F1
#
_cell.length_a   1.000
_cell.length_b   1.000
_cell.length_c   1.000
_cell.angle_alpha   90.00
_cell.angle_beta   90.00
_cell.angle_gamma   90.00
#
_symmetry.space_group_name_H-M   'P 1'
#
loop_
_entity.id
_entity.type
_entity.pdbx_description
1 polymer ?
#
loop_
_entity_poly.entity_id
_entity_poly.type
_entity_poly.pdbx_seq_one_letter_code
_entity_poly.pdbx_strand_id
1 'polypeptide(L)'
;IKSLISMIECMVSDEQTDKVDKLTKVQLEKEIIDLYEKSKKTRRLPVLSDLEMSLSNSTEDSLKRIAKMLYIWTGDRPYGKLLDGHGELRTNAEICSFDLKGLSQYPDLQSVMILTLTDFILTQVEGDKSTKKRIILDEAWELLKSQAAASFMEYSARTLRKTGSGITFITQGIEEIANSPIGSAILNNTATKILMLQRGDIDVLKRTLKLNDQELELIQSLKQKKGHYSEGFLIEGLESQVIQVHPTPLEYWLATSDAADNHHLGELMKSGLNFKEAINNAASNYPHGITQH
;
A
#
# COMPACT_ATOMS: atom_id res chain seq x y z
N ILE A 1 14.28 -15.06 -7.71
CA ILE A 1 14.99 -15.86 -6.66
C ILE A 1 15.32 -14.99 -5.44
N LYS A 2 16.14 -13.94 -5.54
CA LYS A 2 16.48 -13.09 -4.37
C LYS A 2 15.25 -12.57 -3.60
N SER A 3 14.24 -12.06 -4.32
CA SER A 3 12.98 -11.59 -3.73
C SER A 3 12.24 -12.69 -2.97
N LEU A 4 12.12 -13.89 -3.57
CA LEU A 4 11.52 -15.06 -2.92
C LEU A 4 12.27 -15.49 -1.65
N ILE A 5 13.60 -15.45 -1.66
CA ILE A 5 14.41 -15.74 -0.46
C ILE A 5 14.11 -14.72 0.63
N SER A 6 14.05 -13.42 0.29
CA SER A 6 13.68 -12.38 1.25
C SER A 6 12.27 -12.56 1.82
N MET A 7 11.31 -13.00 1.01
CA MET A 7 9.97 -13.34 1.49
C MET A 7 9.99 -14.53 2.44
N ILE A 8 10.69 -15.62 2.10
CA ILE A 8 10.80 -16.80 2.98
C ILE A 8 11.53 -16.46 4.27
N GLU A 9 12.60 -15.66 4.22
CA GLU A 9 13.26 -15.15 5.42
C GLU A 9 12.28 -14.36 6.29
N CYS A 10 11.45 -13.50 5.69
CA CYS A 10 10.42 -12.77 6.41
C CYS A 10 9.35 -13.70 7.02
N MET A 11 9.07 -14.85 6.41
CA MET A 11 8.12 -15.84 6.93
C MET A 11 8.67 -16.65 8.11
N VAL A 12 10.00 -16.75 8.24
CA VAL A 12 10.66 -17.66 9.21
C VAL A 12 11.60 -16.94 10.20
N SER A 13 11.71 -15.63 10.14
CA SER A 13 12.49 -14.83 11.09
C SER A 13 11.56 -14.10 12.04
N ASP A 14 11.72 -14.32 13.35
CA ASP A 14 11.10 -13.48 14.38
C ASP A 14 11.76 -12.09 14.39
N GLU A 15 10.99 -11.04 14.66
CA GLU A 15 11.34 -9.62 14.47
C GLU A 15 12.64 -9.12 15.13
N GLN A 16 13.36 -9.90 15.95
CA GLN A 16 14.51 -9.37 16.71
C GLN A 16 15.86 -10.11 16.71
N THR A 17 16.03 -11.37 16.29
CA THR A 17 17.38 -12.00 16.39
C THR A 17 17.74 -13.15 15.43
N ASP A 18 16.80 -13.88 14.82
CA ASP A 18 17.12 -15.07 14.02
C ASP A 18 17.16 -14.75 12.52
N LYS A 19 18.17 -13.99 12.08
CA LYS A 19 18.50 -13.97 10.64
C LYS A 19 18.99 -15.36 10.26
N VAL A 20 18.34 -15.97 9.26
CA VAL A 20 18.82 -17.20 8.63
C VAL A 20 20.30 -17.03 8.30
N ASP A 21 21.15 -17.94 8.76
CA ASP A 21 22.58 -17.81 8.56
C ASP A 21 22.96 -17.98 7.08
N LYS A 22 24.14 -17.51 6.70
CA LYS A 22 24.57 -17.50 5.29
C LYS A 22 24.58 -18.89 4.65
N LEU A 23 24.94 -19.94 5.39
CA LEU A 23 24.98 -21.31 4.86
C LEU A 23 23.55 -21.79 4.60
N THR A 24 22.65 -21.63 5.56
CA THR A 24 21.23 -22.02 5.41
C THR A 24 20.57 -21.25 4.27
N LYS A 25 20.88 -19.96 4.08
CA LYS A 25 20.38 -19.18 2.93
C LYS A 25 20.81 -19.76 1.58
N VAL A 26 22.09 -20.14 1.44
CA VAL A 26 22.60 -20.75 0.20
C VAL A 26 21.97 -22.13 -0.05
N GLN A 27 21.77 -22.92 1.00
CA GLN A 27 21.09 -24.20 0.92
C GLN A 27 19.62 -24.03 0.50
N LEU A 28 18.91 -23.06 1.09
CA LEU A 28 17.53 -22.71 0.72
C LEU A 28 17.45 -22.22 -0.73
N GLU A 29 18.37 -21.36 -1.17
CA GLU A 29 18.45 -20.90 -2.56
C GLU A 29 18.58 -22.06 -3.54
N LYS A 30 19.47 -23.03 -3.23
CA LYS A 30 19.64 -24.24 -4.02
C LYS A 30 18.35 -25.07 -4.10
N GLU A 31 17.68 -25.31 -2.97
CA GLU A 31 16.41 -26.07 -2.94
C GLU A 31 15.32 -25.40 -3.77
N ILE A 32 15.20 -24.07 -3.70
CA ILE A 32 14.26 -23.31 -4.53
C ILE A 32 14.61 -23.50 -6.02
N ILE A 33 15.88 -23.36 -6.41
CA ILE A 33 16.31 -23.56 -7.81
C ILE A 33 15.95 -24.96 -8.28
N ASP A 34 16.32 -26.00 -7.51
CA ASP A 34 16.05 -27.40 -7.84
C ASP A 34 14.55 -27.66 -7.98
N LEU A 35 13.72 -27.04 -7.14
CA LEU A 35 12.26 -27.11 -7.20
C LEU A 35 11.72 -26.51 -8.50
N TYR A 36 12.20 -25.33 -8.90
CA TYR A 36 11.83 -24.68 -10.17
C TYR A 36 12.39 -25.44 -11.39
N GLU A 37 13.52 -26.12 -11.29
CA GLU A 37 14.01 -26.97 -12.39
C GLU A 37 13.17 -28.23 -12.57
N LYS A 38 12.74 -28.86 -11.47
CA LYS A 38 11.78 -29.99 -11.51
C LYS A 38 10.44 -29.54 -12.08
N SER A 39 9.98 -28.34 -11.73
CA SER A 39 8.71 -27.77 -12.19
C SER A 39 8.64 -27.57 -13.70
N LYS A 40 9.78 -27.25 -14.36
CA LYS A 40 9.86 -27.17 -15.84
C LYS A 40 9.47 -28.48 -16.51
N LYS A 41 9.74 -29.64 -15.88
CA LYS A 41 9.36 -30.96 -16.42
C LYS A 41 7.87 -31.24 -16.26
N THR A 42 7.28 -30.81 -15.16
CA THR A 42 5.87 -31.07 -14.83
C THR A 42 4.91 -29.99 -15.36
N ARG A 43 5.45 -28.85 -15.85
CA ARG A 43 4.69 -27.66 -16.29
C ARG A 43 3.75 -27.09 -15.23
N ARG A 44 4.02 -27.36 -13.95
CA ARG A 44 3.27 -26.80 -12.82
C ARG A 44 4.21 -25.95 -11.99
N LEU A 45 3.94 -24.64 -11.87
CA LEU A 45 4.72 -23.75 -11.01
C LEU A 45 4.67 -24.24 -9.55
N PRO A 46 5.80 -24.26 -8.83
CA PRO A 46 5.82 -24.71 -7.45
C PRO A 46 5.13 -23.69 -6.54
N VAL A 47 4.54 -24.18 -5.45
CA VAL A 47 3.94 -23.37 -4.38
C VAL A 47 4.69 -23.57 -3.05
N LEU A 48 4.30 -22.86 -1.99
CA LEU A 48 4.94 -22.97 -0.68
C LEU A 48 4.85 -24.38 -0.09
N SER A 49 3.74 -25.10 -0.32
CA SER A 49 3.62 -26.52 0.06
C SER A 49 4.67 -27.41 -0.58
N ASP A 50 5.02 -27.14 -1.85
CA ASP A 50 6.05 -27.92 -2.54
C ASP A 50 7.43 -27.66 -1.95
N LEU A 51 7.69 -26.40 -1.57
CA LEU A 51 8.93 -26.03 -0.89
C LEU A 51 9.00 -26.65 0.50
N GLU A 52 7.94 -26.53 1.32
CA GLU A 52 7.87 -27.13 2.65
C GLU A 52 8.15 -28.64 2.59
N MET A 53 7.53 -29.35 1.65
CA MET A 53 7.77 -30.78 1.45
C MET A 53 9.21 -31.09 1.03
N SER A 54 9.82 -30.28 0.15
CA SER A 54 11.23 -30.47 -0.25
C SER A 54 12.16 -30.28 0.96
N LEU A 55 11.95 -29.22 1.72
CA LEU A 55 12.76 -28.87 2.89
C LEU A 55 12.60 -29.90 4.03
N SER A 56 11.39 -30.41 4.25
CA SER A 56 11.10 -31.47 5.23
C SER A 56 11.85 -32.78 4.93
N ASN A 57 12.15 -33.05 3.66
CA ASN A 57 12.90 -34.24 3.22
C ASN A 57 14.42 -34.03 3.15
N SER A 58 14.91 -32.83 3.44
CA SER A 58 16.35 -32.53 3.43
C SER A 58 17.10 -33.34 4.49
N THR A 59 18.40 -33.59 4.29
CA THR A 59 19.28 -34.14 5.33
C THR A 59 19.70 -33.08 6.35
N GLU A 60 19.60 -31.80 5.98
CA GLU A 60 20.04 -30.67 6.80
C GLU A 60 18.98 -30.27 7.82
N ASP A 61 19.34 -30.26 9.10
CA ASP A 61 18.38 -29.93 10.18
C ASP A 61 17.94 -28.46 10.15
N SER A 62 18.77 -27.55 9.64
CA SER A 62 18.41 -26.14 9.43
C SER A 62 17.26 -25.99 8.44
N LEU A 63 17.28 -26.73 7.32
CA LEU A 63 16.21 -26.73 6.32
C LEU A 63 14.92 -27.36 6.86
N LYS A 64 15.02 -28.44 7.64
CA LYS A 64 13.85 -29.01 8.33
C LYS A 64 13.23 -28.04 9.33
N ARG A 65 14.04 -27.20 10.01
CA ARG A 65 13.53 -26.14 10.88
C ARG A 65 12.73 -25.12 10.08
N ILE A 66 13.25 -24.66 8.93
CA ILE A 66 12.53 -23.76 8.03
C ILE A 66 11.21 -24.39 7.57
N ALA A 67 11.20 -25.66 7.18
CA ALA A 67 9.98 -26.36 6.77
C ALA A 67 8.89 -26.32 7.86
N LYS A 68 9.26 -26.57 9.12
CA LYS A 68 8.35 -26.48 10.26
C LYS A 68 7.80 -25.06 10.47
N MET A 69 8.60 -24.03 10.21
CA MET A 69 8.15 -22.63 10.33
C MET A 69 7.24 -22.22 9.18
N LEU A 70 7.48 -22.75 7.98
CA LEU A 70 6.61 -22.59 6.82
C LEU A 70 5.23 -23.24 7.01
N TYR A 71 5.04 -24.07 8.04
CA TYR A 71 3.79 -24.77 8.30
C TYR A 71 2.58 -23.83 8.19
N ILE A 72 2.52 -22.71 8.93
CA ILE A 72 1.35 -21.80 8.91
C ILE A 72 1.07 -21.15 7.53
N TRP A 73 2.08 -21.12 6.66
CA TRP A 73 2.07 -20.51 5.33
C TRP A 73 1.64 -21.46 4.21
N THR A 74 1.24 -22.70 4.51
CA THR A 74 0.94 -23.74 3.51
C THR A 74 -0.49 -24.30 3.60
N GLY A 75 -1.04 -24.76 2.49
CA GLY A 75 -2.33 -25.42 2.37
C GLY A 75 -3.51 -24.58 2.87
N ASP A 76 -4.50 -25.24 3.49
CA ASP A 76 -5.74 -24.62 3.98
C ASP A 76 -5.60 -23.80 5.28
N ARG A 77 -4.37 -23.41 5.62
CA ARG A 77 -4.06 -22.66 6.86
C ARG A 77 -4.30 -21.16 6.68
N PRO A 78 -4.32 -20.38 7.78
CA PRO A 78 -4.65 -18.95 7.72
C PRO A 78 -3.85 -18.17 6.67
N TYR A 79 -2.53 -18.37 6.58
CA TYR A 79 -1.69 -17.67 5.60
C TYR A 79 -1.55 -18.47 4.29
N GLY A 80 -1.60 -19.81 4.36
CA GLY A 80 -1.57 -20.68 3.18
C GLY A 80 -2.68 -20.40 2.18
N LYS A 81 -3.90 -20.14 2.64
CA LYS A 81 -5.03 -19.79 1.74
C LYS A 81 -4.79 -18.54 0.90
N LEU A 82 -3.91 -17.65 1.34
CA LEU A 82 -3.58 -16.42 0.63
C LEU A 82 -2.36 -16.60 -0.29
N LEU A 83 -1.33 -17.30 0.18
CA LEU A 83 0.00 -17.29 -0.44
C LEU A 83 0.41 -18.63 -1.07
N ASP A 84 -0.23 -19.74 -0.71
CA ASP A 84 0.10 -21.08 -1.18
C ASP A 84 -0.84 -21.54 -2.31
N GLY A 85 -0.88 -20.74 -3.38
CA GLY A 85 -1.75 -20.99 -4.51
C GLY A 85 -1.12 -20.60 -5.85
N HIS A 86 -1.75 -21.04 -6.94
CA HIS A 86 -1.34 -20.71 -8.31
C HIS A 86 -1.98 -19.41 -8.83
N GLY A 87 -2.44 -18.54 -7.93
CA GLY A 87 -3.08 -17.28 -8.31
C GLY A 87 -2.08 -16.31 -8.93
N GLU A 88 -2.53 -15.53 -9.91
CA GLU A 88 -1.77 -14.42 -10.48
C GLU A 88 -2.44 -13.10 -10.12
N LEU A 89 -1.62 -12.08 -9.82
CA LEU A 89 -2.11 -10.72 -9.77
C LEU A 89 -2.47 -10.27 -11.18
N ARG A 90 -3.63 -9.64 -11.35
CA ARG A 90 -4.04 -9.09 -12.66
C ARG A 90 -3.16 -7.89 -12.99
N THR A 91 -2.13 -8.10 -13.80
CA THR A 91 -1.11 -7.09 -14.16
C THR A 91 -1.55 -6.12 -15.25
N ASN A 92 -2.58 -6.48 -16.03
CA ASN A 92 -2.95 -5.76 -17.26
C ASN A 92 -4.10 -4.76 -17.10
N ALA A 93 -4.46 -4.42 -15.85
CA ALA A 93 -5.49 -3.42 -15.58
C ALA A 93 -4.89 -2.01 -15.53
N GLU A 94 -5.63 -0.99 -15.99
CA GLU A 94 -5.21 0.41 -15.88
C GLU A 94 -5.17 0.89 -14.43
N ILE A 95 -6.05 0.33 -13.59
CA ILE A 95 -6.11 0.59 -12.15
C ILE A 95 -6.05 -0.76 -11.43
N CYS A 96 -5.10 -0.87 -10.51
CA CYS A 96 -4.96 -2.02 -9.61
C CYS A 96 -5.07 -1.50 -8.18
N SER A 97 -6.02 -2.03 -7.41
CA SER A 97 -6.23 -1.67 -6.00
C SER A 97 -6.03 -2.88 -5.12
N PHE A 98 -5.30 -2.68 -4.02
CA PHE A 98 -5.04 -3.70 -3.00
C PHE A 98 -5.63 -3.21 -1.69
N ASP A 99 -6.67 -3.88 -1.20
CA ASP A 99 -7.21 -3.61 0.13
C ASP A 99 -6.34 -4.30 1.18
N LEU A 100 -5.69 -3.50 2.03
CA LEU A 100 -4.79 -3.95 3.09
C LEU A 100 -5.42 -3.78 4.47
N LYS A 101 -6.71 -3.46 4.55
CA LYS A 101 -7.41 -3.26 5.81
C LYS A 101 -7.37 -4.52 6.67
N GLY A 102 -7.04 -4.34 7.95
CA GLY A 102 -6.96 -5.43 8.93
C GLY A 102 -5.66 -6.24 8.88
N LEU A 103 -4.79 -6.00 7.90
CA LEU A 103 -3.50 -6.69 7.78
C LEU A 103 -2.56 -6.39 8.95
N SER A 104 -2.70 -5.22 9.58
CA SER A 104 -1.95 -4.82 10.78
C SER A 104 -2.23 -5.66 12.03
N GLN A 105 -3.30 -6.46 12.01
CA GLN A 105 -3.55 -7.47 13.05
C GLN A 105 -2.65 -8.70 12.91
N TYR A 106 -1.93 -8.84 11.79
CA TYR A 106 -1.07 -9.98 11.46
C TYR A 106 0.32 -9.49 10.98
N PRO A 107 1.23 -9.08 11.87
CA PRO A 107 2.50 -8.44 11.51
C PRO A 107 3.38 -9.25 10.54
N ASP A 108 3.45 -10.57 10.72
CA ASP A 108 4.24 -11.44 9.84
C ASP A 108 3.65 -11.44 8.42
N LEU A 109 2.33 -11.62 8.31
CA LEU A 109 1.60 -11.59 7.04
C LEU A 109 1.73 -10.22 6.39
N GLN A 110 1.61 -9.14 7.17
CA GLN A 110 1.80 -7.77 6.71
C GLN A 110 3.15 -7.60 6.03
N SER A 111 4.22 -8.05 6.68
CA SER A 111 5.58 -7.88 6.16
C SER A 111 5.79 -8.65 4.85
N VAL A 112 5.28 -9.88 4.77
CA VAL A 112 5.33 -10.70 3.54
C VAL A 112 4.49 -10.09 2.42
N MET A 113 3.30 -9.59 2.71
CA MET A 113 2.42 -8.95 1.73
C MET A 113 3.04 -7.65 1.20
N ILE A 114 3.64 -6.83 2.05
CA ILE A 114 4.34 -5.61 1.63
C ILE A 114 5.51 -5.94 0.69
N LEU A 115 6.31 -6.97 1.01
CA LEU A 115 7.38 -7.44 0.12
C LEU A 115 6.83 -7.93 -1.22
N THR A 116 5.71 -8.64 -1.20
CA THR A 116 5.06 -9.15 -2.42
C THR A 116 4.55 -8.02 -3.31
N LEU A 117 3.87 -7.04 -2.73
CA LEU A 117 3.39 -5.85 -3.44
C LEU A 117 4.54 -5.00 -3.95
N THR A 118 5.61 -4.87 -3.16
CA THR A 118 6.84 -4.20 -3.58
C THR A 118 7.40 -4.85 -4.83
N ASP A 119 7.62 -6.17 -4.81
CA ASP A 119 8.17 -6.92 -5.93
C ASP A 119 7.28 -6.79 -7.18
N PHE A 120 5.96 -6.89 -7.01
CA PHE A 120 4.98 -6.68 -8.06
C PHE A 120 5.10 -5.28 -8.68
N ILE A 121 5.04 -4.23 -7.87
CA ILE A 121 5.11 -2.84 -8.31
C ILE A 121 6.42 -2.58 -9.04
N LEU A 122 7.55 -3.03 -8.49
CA LEU A 122 8.86 -2.84 -9.09
C LEU A 122 8.96 -3.56 -10.44
N THR A 123 8.45 -4.79 -10.51
CA THR A 123 8.39 -5.54 -11.77
C THR A 123 7.57 -4.79 -12.83
N GLN A 124 6.45 -4.18 -12.45
CA GLN A 124 5.64 -3.39 -13.38
C GLN A 124 6.32 -2.10 -13.83
N VAL A 125 6.99 -1.38 -12.92
CA VAL A 125 7.65 -0.11 -13.27
C VAL A 125 8.95 -0.32 -14.04
N GLU A 126 9.73 -1.33 -13.67
CA GLU A 126 11.02 -1.59 -14.31
C GLU A 126 10.89 -2.38 -15.61
N GLY A 127 9.88 -3.25 -15.70
CA GLY A 127 9.58 -4.06 -16.88
C GLY A 127 9.08 -3.24 -18.07
N ASP A 128 8.35 -2.14 -17.80
CA ASP A 128 7.92 -1.19 -18.82
C ASP A 128 8.14 0.25 -18.37
N LYS A 129 9.22 0.84 -18.89
CA LYS A 129 9.61 2.23 -18.67
C LYS A 129 8.93 3.22 -19.61
N SER A 130 8.19 2.74 -20.62
CA SER A 130 7.49 3.60 -21.58
C SER A 130 6.15 4.08 -21.02
N THR A 131 5.48 3.24 -20.23
CA THR A 131 4.23 3.60 -19.55
C THR A 131 4.52 4.15 -18.16
N LYS A 132 4.16 5.42 -17.95
CA LYS A 132 4.23 6.08 -16.65
C LYS A 132 3.22 5.46 -15.69
N LYS A 133 3.64 5.15 -14.47
CA LYS A 133 2.80 4.53 -13.44
C LYS A 133 2.69 5.44 -12.22
N ARG A 134 1.52 5.44 -11.57
CA ARG A 134 1.27 6.16 -10.32
C ARG A 134 0.91 5.16 -9.24
N ILE A 135 1.71 5.15 -8.18
CA ILE A 135 1.42 4.37 -6.97
C ILE A 135 0.78 5.32 -5.98
N ILE A 136 -0.38 4.95 -5.46
CA ILE A 136 -1.09 5.71 -4.43
C ILE A 136 -1.12 4.84 -3.19
N LEU A 137 -0.57 5.36 -2.09
CA LEU A 137 -0.58 4.74 -0.78
C LEU A 137 -1.47 5.55 0.13
N ASP A 138 -2.66 5.03 0.40
CA ASP A 138 -3.68 5.65 1.24
C ASP A 138 -3.67 5.03 2.64
N GLU A 139 -3.54 5.87 3.68
CA GLU A 139 -3.49 5.48 5.10
C GLU A 139 -2.50 4.33 5.41
N ALA A 140 -1.45 4.23 4.61
CA ALA A 140 -0.43 3.19 4.72
C ALA A 140 0.60 3.49 5.83
N TRP A 141 0.30 4.40 6.76
CA TRP A 141 1.24 4.82 7.81
C TRP A 141 1.59 3.65 8.75
N GLU A 142 0.64 2.74 9.02
CA GLU A 142 0.87 1.50 9.77
C GLU A 142 1.86 0.58 9.05
N LEU A 143 1.84 0.60 7.70
CA LEU A 143 2.80 -0.14 6.89
C LEU A 143 4.21 0.45 7.06
N LEU A 144 4.35 1.77 7.25
CA LEU A 144 5.66 2.45 7.44
C LEU A 144 6.44 1.95 8.66
N LYS A 145 5.78 1.29 9.61
CA LYS A 145 6.44 0.73 10.80
C LYS A 145 7.33 -0.45 10.45
N SER A 146 7.06 -1.17 9.35
CA SER A 146 7.88 -2.32 8.96
C SER A 146 9.13 -1.87 8.19
N GLN A 147 10.27 -2.50 8.49
CA GLN A 147 11.54 -2.22 7.81
C GLN A 147 11.48 -2.49 6.30
N ALA A 148 10.70 -3.51 5.90
CA ALA A 148 10.48 -3.86 4.50
C ALA A 148 9.75 -2.73 3.75
N ALA A 149 8.67 -2.20 4.34
CA ALA A 149 7.93 -1.08 3.75
C ALA A 149 8.80 0.16 3.66
N ALA A 150 9.50 0.49 4.75
CA ALA A 150 10.41 1.62 4.83
C ALA A 150 11.40 1.63 3.66
N SER A 151 12.05 0.48 3.43
CA SER A 151 13.01 0.30 2.35
C SER A 151 12.38 0.45 0.96
N PHE A 152 11.19 -0.11 0.75
CA PHE A 152 10.44 0.01 -0.51
C PHE A 152 10.09 1.45 -0.85
N MET A 153 9.63 2.22 0.14
CA MET A 153 9.20 3.59 -0.10
C MET A 153 10.36 4.52 -0.35
N GLU A 154 11.48 4.35 0.38
CA GLU A 154 12.69 5.11 0.09
C GLU A 154 13.16 4.85 -1.35
N TYR A 155 13.18 3.58 -1.76
CA TYR A 155 13.48 3.21 -3.14
C TYR A 155 12.51 3.87 -4.11
N SER A 156 11.20 3.77 -3.85
CA SER A 156 10.14 4.30 -4.70
C SER A 156 10.25 5.81 -4.89
N ALA A 157 10.39 6.56 -3.80
CA ALA A 157 10.53 8.01 -3.81
C ALA A 157 11.78 8.47 -4.59
N ARG A 158 12.88 7.70 -4.54
CA ARG A 158 14.14 8.06 -5.20
C ARG A 158 14.22 7.61 -6.66
N THR A 159 13.65 6.46 -6.99
CA THR A 159 13.88 5.76 -8.26
C THR A 159 12.75 5.95 -9.25
N LEU A 160 11.49 5.93 -8.81
CA LEU A 160 10.34 6.01 -9.75
C LEU A 160 10.33 7.31 -10.55
N ARG A 161 10.78 8.41 -9.94
CA ARG A 161 10.93 9.71 -10.64
C ARG A 161 11.77 9.62 -11.92
N LYS A 162 12.72 8.67 -12.02
CA LYS A 162 13.59 8.48 -13.20
C LYS A 162 12.85 7.87 -14.39
N THR A 163 11.72 7.20 -14.16
CA THR A 163 10.90 6.58 -15.22
C THR A 163 9.68 7.43 -15.58
N GLY A 164 9.58 8.65 -15.04
CA GLY A 164 8.36 9.46 -15.13
C GLY A 164 7.18 8.89 -14.33
N SER A 165 7.42 7.84 -13.54
CA SER A 165 6.46 7.29 -12.58
C SER A 165 6.55 8.03 -11.25
N GLY A 166 5.52 7.91 -10.42
CA GLY A 166 5.46 8.63 -9.15
C GLY A 166 4.76 7.83 -8.06
N ILE A 167 5.08 8.17 -6.82
CA ILE A 167 4.42 7.68 -5.62
C ILE A 167 3.73 8.84 -4.91
N THR A 168 2.52 8.62 -4.44
CA THR A 168 1.72 9.58 -3.69
C THR A 168 1.32 8.95 -2.35
N PHE A 169 1.61 9.67 -1.27
CA PHE A 169 1.23 9.28 0.08
C PHE A 169 0.04 10.12 0.52
N ILE A 170 -0.97 9.48 1.08
CA ILE A 170 -2.17 10.11 1.64
C ILE A 170 -2.27 9.64 3.09
N THR A 171 -2.35 10.60 4.01
CA THR A 171 -2.36 10.40 5.47
C THR A 171 -3.20 11.51 6.11
N GLN A 172 -3.78 11.23 7.27
CA GLN A 172 -4.54 12.21 8.05
C GLN A 172 -3.66 13.24 8.75
N GLY A 173 -2.40 12.92 9.04
CA GLY A 173 -1.53 13.73 9.88
C GLY A 173 -0.09 13.75 9.41
N ILE A 174 0.49 14.95 9.34
CA ILE A 174 1.91 15.12 8.97
C ILE A 174 2.84 14.47 10.01
N GLU A 175 2.38 14.32 11.25
CA GLU A 175 3.08 13.68 12.36
C GLU A 175 3.40 12.21 12.06
N GLU A 176 2.53 11.51 11.33
CA GLU A 176 2.73 10.11 10.96
C GLU A 176 3.94 9.94 10.03
N ILE A 177 4.09 10.88 9.09
CA ILE A 177 5.28 10.93 8.22
C ILE A 177 6.49 11.40 9.03
N ALA A 178 6.35 12.46 9.83
CA ALA A 178 7.45 13.05 10.59
C ALA A 178 8.09 12.06 11.58
N ASN A 179 7.28 11.22 12.22
CA ASN A 179 7.72 10.22 13.18
C ASN A 179 8.19 8.91 12.51
N SER A 180 8.00 8.75 11.21
CA SER A 180 8.46 7.58 10.47
C SER A 180 9.99 7.59 10.28
N PRO A 181 10.68 6.45 10.37
CA PRO A 181 12.12 6.34 10.09
C PRO A 181 12.54 6.88 8.71
N ILE A 182 11.60 6.89 7.75
CA ILE A 182 11.83 7.36 6.37
C ILE A 182 11.17 8.70 6.06
N GLY A 183 10.59 9.37 7.05
CA GLY A 183 9.83 10.61 6.88
C GLY A 183 10.63 11.70 6.17
N SER A 184 11.88 11.90 6.59
CA SER A 184 12.79 12.87 5.96
C SER A 184 13.06 12.56 4.49
N ALA A 185 13.22 11.27 4.13
CA ALA A 185 13.44 10.84 2.76
C ALA A 185 12.19 11.08 1.89
N ILE A 186 10.99 10.79 2.41
CA ILE A 186 9.72 11.09 1.74
C ILE A 186 9.61 12.59 1.50
N LEU A 187 9.73 13.42 2.55
CA LEU A 187 9.51 14.86 2.47
C LEU A 187 10.49 15.56 1.52
N ASN A 188 11.76 15.16 1.54
CA ASN A 188 12.81 15.73 0.69
C ASN A 188 12.70 15.33 -0.79
N ASN A 189 12.09 14.17 -1.10
CA ASN A 189 11.92 13.70 -2.48
C ASN A 189 10.52 13.96 -3.04
N THR A 190 9.62 14.57 -2.25
CA THR A 190 8.25 14.89 -2.66
C THR A 190 8.18 16.34 -3.13
N ALA A 191 8.16 16.56 -4.45
CA ALA A 191 8.11 17.89 -5.04
C ALA A 191 6.75 18.58 -4.87
N THR A 192 5.68 17.81 -4.95
CA THR A 192 4.29 18.30 -4.87
C THR A 192 3.67 17.87 -3.55
N LYS A 193 3.15 18.82 -2.77
CA LYS A 193 2.43 18.57 -1.53
C LYS A 193 1.09 19.27 -1.60
N ILE A 194 0.02 18.59 -1.20
CA ILE A 194 -1.31 19.17 -1.08
C ILE A 194 -1.72 19.02 0.38
N LEU A 195 -1.86 20.15 1.06
CA LEU A 195 -2.31 20.20 2.44
C LEU A 195 -3.77 20.59 2.48
N MET A 196 -4.63 19.67 2.86
CA MET A 196 -6.03 20.00 3.16
C MET A 196 -6.12 20.65 4.54
N LEU A 197 -7.30 21.11 4.93
CA LEU A 197 -7.55 21.69 6.26
C LEU A 197 -6.97 20.83 7.39
N GLN A 198 -6.00 21.38 8.13
CA GLN A 198 -5.33 20.71 9.24
C GLN A 198 -5.94 21.12 10.58
N ARG A 199 -6.16 20.15 11.47
CA ARG A 199 -6.61 20.38 12.86
C ARG A 199 -5.59 19.96 13.92
N GLY A 200 -4.43 19.45 13.49
CA GLY A 200 -3.36 18.92 14.33
C GLY A 200 -2.42 20.00 14.89
N ASP A 201 -1.23 19.57 15.30
CA ASP A 201 -0.23 20.45 15.90
C ASP A 201 0.44 21.34 14.84
N ILE A 202 0.06 22.62 14.86
CA ILE A 202 0.55 23.66 13.95
C ILE A 202 2.08 23.81 14.02
N ASP A 203 2.69 23.63 15.19
CA ASP A 203 4.14 23.78 15.35
C ASP A 203 4.89 22.61 14.70
N VAL A 204 4.34 21.40 14.80
CA VAL A 204 4.88 20.23 14.11
C VAL A 204 4.76 20.41 12.60
N LEU A 205 3.60 20.89 12.12
CA LEU A 205 3.38 21.18 10.71
C LEU A 205 4.41 22.19 10.17
N LYS A 206 4.56 23.32 10.85
CA LYS A 206 5.49 24.39 10.47
C LYS A 206 6.93 23.88 10.39
N ARG A 207 7.39 23.16 11.42
CA ARG A 207 8.76 22.61 11.47
C ARG A 207 9.00 21.55 10.40
N THR A 208 8.05 20.63 10.23
CA THR A 208 8.21 19.47 9.33
C THR A 208 8.26 19.90 7.86
N LEU A 209 7.45 20.88 7.49
CA LEU A 209 7.36 21.39 6.12
C LEU A 209 8.20 22.64 5.87
N LYS A 210 8.86 23.17 6.91
CA LYS A 210 9.68 24.39 6.85
C LYS A 210 8.89 25.60 6.34
N LEU A 211 7.65 25.73 6.79
CA LEU A 211 6.73 26.79 6.37
C LEU A 211 7.13 28.12 7.00
N ASN A 212 6.95 29.20 6.23
CA ASN A 212 6.99 30.55 6.80
C ASN A 212 5.66 30.91 7.48
N ASP A 213 5.62 32.06 8.18
CA ASP A 213 4.44 32.49 8.93
C ASP A 213 3.22 32.74 8.03
N GLN A 214 3.41 33.28 6.83
CA GLN A 214 2.33 33.55 5.89
C GLN A 214 1.73 32.26 5.33
N GLU A 215 2.57 31.28 4.98
CA GLU A 215 2.11 29.97 4.51
C GLU A 215 1.32 29.24 5.60
N LEU A 216 1.78 29.35 6.85
CA LEU A 216 1.08 28.79 8.00
C LEU A 216 -0.30 29.43 8.20
N GLU A 217 -0.39 30.76 8.15
CA GLU A 217 -1.65 31.50 8.24
C GLU A 217 -2.61 31.11 7.11
N LEU A 218 -2.11 30.94 5.88
CA LEU A 218 -2.92 30.48 4.74
C LEU A 218 -3.48 29.08 4.98
N ILE A 219 -2.67 28.14 5.44
CA ILE A 219 -3.13 26.77 5.76
C ILE A 219 -4.20 26.79 6.87
N GLN A 220 -4.02 27.63 7.89
CA GLN A 220 -5.01 27.79 8.97
C GLN A 220 -6.30 28.44 8.51
N SER A 221 -6.24 29.25 7.45
CA SER A 221 -7.41 29.94 6.89
C SER A 221 -8.25 29.09 5.94
N LEU A 222 -7.77 27.89 5.57
CA LEU A 222 -8.44 27.00 4.63
C LEU A 222 -9.87 26.68 5.09
N LYS A 223 -10.80 26.69 4.14
CA LYS A 223 -12.22 26.42 4.37
C LYS A 223 -12.68 25.19 3.64
N GLN A 224 -13.66 24.53 4.22
CA GLN A 224 -14.35 23.41 3.61
C GLN A 224 -15.86 23.63 3.72
N LYS A 225 -16.57 23.38 2.63
CA LYS A 225 -18.03 23.24 2.62
C LYS A 225 -18.37 21.86 2.09
N LYS A 226 -18.82 20.98 2.97
CA LYS A 226 -19.17 19.58 2.62
C LYS A 226 -20.09 19.55 1.40
N GLY A 227 -19.81 18.63 0.48
CA GLY A 227 -20.57 18.49 -0.78
C GLY A 227 -20.28 19.55 -1.84
N HIS A 228 -19.67 20.68 -1.50
CA HIS A 228 -19.42 21.79 -2.43
C HIS A 228 -17.95 21.94 -2.76
N TYR A 229 -17.09 22.15 -1.76
CA TYR A 229 -15.68 22.36 -1.99
C TYR A 229 -14.82 22.07 -0.76
N SER A 230 -13.54 21.85 -1.01
CA SER A 230 -12.50 21.88 0.01
C SER A 230 -11.33 22.71 -0.48
N GLU A 231 -10.91 23.69 0.30
CA GLU A 231 -9.66 24.42 0.04
C GLU A 231 -8.47 23.56 0.48
N GLY A 232 -7.39 23.66 -0.29
CA GLY A 232 -6.10 23.05 0.01
C GLY A 232 -4.97 24.02 -0.27
N PHE A 233 -3.84 23.83 0.40
CA PHE A 233 -2.61 24.56 0.14
C PHE A 233 -1.68 23.68 -0.69
N LEU A 234 -1.48 24.06 -1.96
CA LEU A 234 -0.62 23.37 -2.90
C LEU A 234 0.78 23.95 -2.82
N ILE A 235 1.78 23.09 -2.63
CA ILE A 235 3.20 23.42 -2.73
C ILE A 235 3.76 22.63 -3.92
N GLU A 236 4.39 23.32 -4.87
CA GLU A 236 5.11 22.71 -5.98
C GLU A 236 6.49 23.35 -6.11
N GLY A 237 7.52 22.60 -5.72
CA GLY A 237 8.89 23.11 -5.72
C GLY A 237 9.06 24.28 -4.74
N LEU A 238 9.18 25.50 -5.27
CA LEU A 238 9.33 26.74 -4.49
C LEU A 238 8.07 27.61 -4.49
N GLU A 239 7.05 27.22 -5.25
CA GLU A 239 5.80 27.97 -5.35
C GLU A 239 4.74 27.33 -4.45
N SER A 240 3.89 28.18 -3.87
CA SER A 240 2.79 27.73 -3.04
C SER A 240 1.55 28.62 -3.23
N GLN A 241 0.37 27.99 -3.24
CA GLN A 241 -0.90 28.69 -3.45
C GLN A 241 -2.08 27.93 -2.80
N VAL A 242 -3.10 28.68 -2.37
CA VAL A 242 -4.40 28.13 -2.00
C VAL A 242 -5.18 27.75 -3.25
N ILE A 243 -5.59 26.48 -3.33
CA ILE A 243 -6.42 25.91 -4.37
C ILE A 243 -7.78 25.50 -3.78
N GLN A 244 -8.79 25.39 -4.65
CA GLN A 244 -10.11 24.91 -4.27
C GLN A 244 -10.48 23.70 -5.12
N VAL A 245 -10.81 22.60 -4.44
CA VAL A 245 -11.24 21.35 -5.08
C VAL A 245 -12.76 21.26 -4.99
N HIS A 246 -13.41 21.14 -6.14
CA HIS A 246 -14.86 20.99 -6.27
C HIS A 246 -15.17 19.57 -6.76
N PRO A 247 -15.74 18.69 -5.92
CA PRO A 247 -16.17 17.38 -6.40
C PRO A 247 -17.39 17.54 -7.31
N THR A 248 -17.43 16.76 -8.37
CA THR A 248 -18.69 16.50 -9.08
C THR A 248 -19.66 15.76 -8.15
N PRO A 249 -20.98 15.85 -8.38
CA PRO A 249 -21.96 15.06 -7.62
C PRO A 249 -21.63 13.56 -7.59
N LEU A 250 -21.13 13.02 -8.70
CA LEU A 250 -20.75 11.61 -8.79
C LEU A 250 -19.55 11.29 -7.89
N GLU A 251 -18.49 12.12 -7.92
CA GLU A 251 -17.31 11.94 -7.08
C GLU A 251 -17.66 12.06 -5.59
N TYR A 252 -18.54 13.00 -5.23
CA TYR A 252 -19.04 13.12 -3.85
C TYR A 252 -19.69 11.82 -3.37
N TRP A 253 -20.67 11.31 -4.13
CA TRP A 253 -21.41 10.11 -3.76
C TRP A 253 -20.59 8.83 -3.81
N LEU A 254 -19.55 8.79 -4.64
CA LEU A 254 -18.61 7.69 -4.69
C LEU A 254 -17.69 7.66 -3.46
N ALA A 255 -17.33 8.83 -2.91
CA ALA A 255 -16.32 8.96 -1.86
C ALA A 255 -16.87 9.32 -0.47
N THR A 256 -18.19 9.52 -0.31
CA THR A 256 -18.77 9.97 0.96
C THR A 256 -18.63 8.92 2.06
N SER A 257 -18.15 9.37 3.23
CA SER A 257 -18.12 8.59 4.48
C SER A 257 -19.24 8.99 5.44
N ASP A 258 -20.14 9.88 5.03
CA ASP A 258 -21.25 10.33 5.86
C ASP A 258 -22.25 9.20 6.14
N ALA A 259 -22.65 9.05 7.39
CA ALA A 259 -23.55 7.97 7.80
C ALA A 259 -24.94 8.08 7.17
N ALA A 260 -25.45 9.31 7.01
CA ALA A 260 -26.78 9.57 6.48
C ALA A 260 -26.79 9.34 4.95
N ASP A 261 -25.77 9.83 4.23
CA ASP A 261 -25.58 9.53 2.80
C ASP A 261 -25.45 8.02 2.55
N ASN A 262 -24.62 7.32 3.33
CA ASN A 262 -24.43 5.87 3.18
C ASN A 262 -25.70 5.08 3.50
N HIS A 263 -26.50 5.55 4.47
CA HIS A 263 -27.81 4.97 4.73
C HIS A 263 -28.72 5.10 3.52
N HIS A 264 -28.78 6.30 2.92
CA HIS A 264 -29.59 6.57 1.73
C HIS A 264 -29.17 5.71 0.52
N LEU A 265 -27.87 5.54 0.26
CA LEU A 265 -27.39 4.59 -0.76
C LEU A 265 -27.85 3.17 -0.46
N GLY A 266 -27.80 2.75 0.81
CA GLY A 266 -28.31 1.45 1.24
C GLY A 266 -29.80 1.27 0.98
N GLU A 267 -30.62 2.30 1.19
CA GLU A 267 -32.05 2.27 0.88
C GLU A 267 -32.31 2.18 -0.64
N LEU A 268 -31.60 2.95 -1.45
CA LEU A 268 -31.67 2.89 -2.91
C LEU A 268 -31.31 1.48 -3.41
N MET A 269 -30.26 0.87 -2.86
CA MET A 269 -29.88 -0.49 -3.23
C MET A 269 -30.92 -1.53 -2.81
N LYS A 270 -31.55 -1.37 -1.63
CA LYS A 270 -32.67 -2.23 -1.18
C LYS A 270 -33.91 -2.10 -2.06
N SER A 271 -34.10 -0.94 -2.72
CA SER A 271 -35.20 -0.74 -3.68
C SER A 271 -35.00 -1.47 -5.02
N GLY A 272 -33.85 -2.11 -5.23
CA GLY A 272 -33.54 -2.92 -6.41
C GLY A 272 -32.50 -2.30 -7.35
N LEU A 273 -31.99 -1.11 -7.05
CA LEU A 273 -30.91 -0.49 -7.84
C LEU A 273 -29.57 -1.17 -7.56
N ASN A 274 -28.76 -1.35 -8.59
CA ASN A 274 -27.36 -1.70 -8.38
C ASN A 274 -26.56 -0.49 -7.88
N PHE A 275 -25.33 -0.71 -7.40
CA PHE A 275 -24.51 0.35 -6.81
C PHE A 275 -24.29 1.55 -7.73
N LYS A 276 -24.05 1.31 -9.02
CA LYS A 276 -23.84 2.38 -10.01
C LYS A 276 -25.11 3.20 -10.23
N GLU A 277 -26.26 2.53 -10.32
CA GLU A 277 -27.57 3.18 -10.44
C GLU A 277 -27.92 3.98 -9.20
N ALA A 278 -27.66 3.45 -8.00
CA ALA A 278 -27.88 4.12 -6.73
C ALA A 278 -27.06 5.41 -6.63
N ILE A 279 -25.76 5.37 -6.96
CA ILE A 279 -24.91 6.57 -7.00
C ILE A 279 -25.44 7.58 -8.01
N ASN A 280 -25.78 7.17 -9.23
CA ASN A 280 -26.30 8.10 -10.25
C ASN A 280 -27.61 8.77 -9.81
N ASN A 281 -28.50 8.01 -9.16
CA ASN A 281 -29.75 8.52 -8.61
C ASN A 281 -29.47 9.55 -7.50
N ALA A 282 -28.63 9.20 -6.53
CA ALA A 282 -28.27 10.07 -5.42
C ALA A 282 -27.56 11.34 -5.90
N ALA A 283 -26.64 11.23 -6.87
CA ALA A 283 -25.95 12.37 -7.48
C ALA A 283 -26.89 13.34 -8.21
N SER A 284 -27.97 12.82 -8.81
CA SER A 284 -28.94 13.64 -9.53
C SER A 284 -29.91 14.35 -8.58
N ASN A 285 -30.40 13.65 -7.55
CA ASN A 285 -31.40 14.17 -6.63
C ASN A 285 -30.78 14.97 -5.47
N TYR A 286 -29.58 14.57 -5.04
CA TYR A 286 -28.88 15.12 -3.89
C TYR A 286 -27.42 15.49 -4.22
N PRO A 287 -27.15 16.42 -5.17
CA PRO A 287 -25.80 16.68 -5.67
C PRO A 287 -24.70 17.03 -4.65
N HIS A 288 -25.06 17.45 -3.44
CA HIS A 288 -24.13 17.82 -2.37
C HIS A 288 -24.28 16.94 -1.11
N GLY A 289 -24.98 15.81 -1.22
CA GLY A 289 -25.33 14.94 -0.08
C GLY A 289 -26.66 15.31 0.57
N ILE A 290 -27.28 14.37 1.28
CA ILE A 290 -28.65 14.56 1.81
C ILE A 290 -28.72 15.59 2.92
N THR A 291 -27.61 15.80 3.64
CA THR A 291 -27.54 16.75 4.76
C THR A 291 -27.27 18.18 4.34
N GLN A 292 -26.97 18.42 3.06
CA GLN A 292 -26.65 19.73 2.49
C GLN A 292 -27.75 20.28 1.56
N HIS A 293 -28.85 19.53 1.41
CA HIS A 293 -30.07 19.95 0.72
C HIS A 293 -31.02 20.72 1.62
#